data_AF-A0A5N5DR77-F1
#
_entry.id   AF-A0A5N5DR77-F1
#
_cell.length_a   1.000
_cell.length_b   1.000
_cell.length_c   1.000
_cell.angle_alpha   90.00
_cell.angle_beta   90.00
_cell.angle_gamma   90.00
#
_symmetry.space_group_name_H-M   'P 1'
#
loop_
_entity.id
_entity.type
_entity.pdbx_description
1 polymer ?
#
loop_
_entity_poly.entity_id
_entity_poly.type
_entity_poly.pdbx_seq_one_letter_code
_entity_poly.pdbx_strand_id
1 'polypeptide(L)'
;MDRYREAIGRLDAPTRKFLAEKGVFDLPDAYLADSLIQTFFDYADPQVPLIDKTDFLERYKTRNVPPLLLQSVMFVGSHFALDEHVAASPWSTRTEMTAAFFEKAKLIADFELERDQITLVQCFVLLAERWFGWTEERNTRYWMSRAINVAYMMGLHRKIETLNLTPAQKRLWNRVAWVTMAKDCFVAAMFGTPTIIDDRWTDGEELIWNSSYFDESRDDQGVDSAPSRTPETVNYSTALVWLGALGELSSVMGSIIAYP
;
A
#
# COMPACT_ATOMS: atom_id res chain seq x y z
N MET A 1 -11.39 -15.45 -3.13
CA MET A 1 -11.23 -16.29 -1.91
C MET A 1 -10.71 -17.70 -2.16
N ASP A 2 -11.09 -18.38 -3.25
CA ASP A 2 -10.69 -19.78 -3.47
C ASP A 2 -9.18 -19.99 -3.62
N ARG A 3 -8.46 -19.03 -4.23
CA ARG A 3 -6.99 -19.08 -4.31
C ARG A 3 -6.29 -19.16 -2.95
N TYR A 4 -6.84 -18.50 -1.92
CA TYR A 4 -6.29 -18.55 -0.57
C TYR A 4 -6.56 -19.89 0.10
N ARG A 5 -7.75 -20.47 -0.10
CA ARG A 5 -8.08 -21.82 0.37
C ARG A 5 -7.14 -22.86 -0.25
N GLU A 6 -6.87 -22.73 -1.54
CA GLU A 6 -5.93 -23.59 -2.26
C GLU A 6 -4.50 -23.41 -1.76
N ALA A 7 -4.04 -22.17 -1.55
CA ALA A 7 -2.72 -21.89 -0.99
C ALA A 7 -2.54 -22.50 0.40
N ILE A 8 -3.53 -22.32 1.30
CA ILE A 8 -3.55 -22.94 2.63
C ILE A 8 -3.55 -24.46 2.52
N GLY A 9 -4.29 -25.03 1.57
CA GLY A 9 -4.38 -26.47 1.34
C GLY A 9 -3.04 -27.14 0.97
N ARG A 10 -2.08 -26.37 0.44
CA ARG A 10 -0.72 -26.85 0.12
C ARG A 10 0.20 -26.91 1.33
N LEU A 11 -0.16 -26.27 2.45
CA LEU A 11 0.66 -26.23 3.66
C LEU A 11 0.45 -27.51 4.49
N ASP A 12 1.48 -27.90 5.24
CA ASP A 12 1.41 -28.99 6.20
C ASP A 12 0.45 -28.67 7.36
N ALA A 13 -0.03 -29.72 8.04
CA ALA A 13 -1.02 -29.56 9.11
C ALA A 13 -0.55 -28.68 10.28
N PRO A 14 0.70 -28.80 10.80
CA PRO A 14 1.25 -27.88 11.79
C PRO A 14 1.20 -26.41 11.37
N THR A 15 1.66 -26.10 10.15
CA THR A 15 1.63 -24.72 9.63
C THR A 15 0.21 -24.17 9.54
N ARG A 16 -0.75 -24.95 9.05
CA ARG A 16 -2.16 -24.53 9.00
C ARG A 16 -2.72 -24.23 10.39
N LYS A 17 -2.40 -25.08 11.38
CA LYS A 17 -2.83 -24.89 12.77
C LYS A 17 -2.22 -23.59 13.34
N PHE A 18 -0.95 -23.35 13.11
CA PHE A 18 -0.26 -22.12 13.53
C PHE A 18 -0.91 -20.87 12.93
N LEU A 19 -1.19 -20.85 11.63
CA LEU A 19 -1.83 -19.70 10.96
C LEU A 19 -3.26 -19.46 11.47
N ALA A 20 -4.00 -20.55 11.75
CA ALA A 20 -5.33 -20.46 12.35
C ALA A 20 -5.28 -19.92 13.79
N GLU A 21 -4.35 -20.39 14.62
CA GLU A 21 -4.14 -19.87 15.98
C GLU A 21 -3.69 -18.40 15.99
N LYS A 22 -2.95 -17.97 14.97
CA LYS A 22 -2.59 -16.55 14.76
C LYS A 22 -3.76 -15.70 14.23
N GLY A 23 -4.86 -16.30 13.81
CA GLY A 23 -6.03 -15.57 13.33
C GLY A 23 -5.72 -14.69 12.12
N VAL A 24 -4.87 -15.15 11.19
CA VAL A 24 -4.39 -14.32 10.06
C VAL A 24 -5.52 -13.83 9.16
N PHE A 25 -6.65 -14.55 9.13
CA PHE A 25 -7.86 -14.16 8.41
C PHE A 25 -8.97 -13.59 9.29
N ASP A 26 -8.73 -13.50 10.61
CA ASP A 26 -9.73 -13.00 11.54
C ASP A 26 -9.84 -11.49 11.39
N LEU A 27 -11.09 -11.04 11.31
CA LEU A 27 -11.48 -9.64 11.27
C LEU A 27 -11.96 -9.22 12.66
N PRO A 28 -11.77 -7.94 13.04
CA PRO A 28 -12.46 -7.39 14.20
C PRO A 28 -13.98 -7.36 13.94
N ASP A 29 -14.75 -6.88 14.92
CA ASP A 29 -16.15 -6.59 14.68
C ASP A 29 -16.33 -5.58 13.52
N ALA A 30 -17.50 -5.61 12.90
CA ALA A 30 -17.77 -4.83 11.70
C ALA A 30 -17.62 -3.32 11.92
N TYR A 31 -17.96 -2.82 13.12
CA TYR A 31 -17.86 -1.40 13.42
C TYR A 31 -16.40 -0.93 13.45
N LEU A 32 -15.53 -1.69 14.13
CA LEU A 32 -14.10 -1.42 14.13
C LEU A 32 -13.51 -1.59 12.72
N ALA A 33 -13.86 -2.65 11.98
CA ALA A 33 -13.37 -2.86 10.61
C ALA A 33 -13.73 -1.68 9.68
N ASP A 34 -15.00 -1.24 9.70
CA ASP A 34 -15.49 -0.13 8.89
C ASP A 34 -14.77 1.17 9.24
N SER A 35 -14.57 1.44 10.53
CA SER A 35 -13.83 2.61 11.01
C SER A 35 -12.37 2.62 10.53
N LEU A 36 -11.66 1.49 10.64
CA LEU A 36 -10.27 1.39 10.21
C LEU A 36 -10.10 1.54 8.69
N ILE A 37 -11.06 1.03 7.91
CA ILE A 37 -11.09 1.22 6.45
C ILE A 37 -11.37 2.69 6.12
N GLN A 38 -12.29 3.33 6.83
CA GLN A 38 -12.60 4.74 6.65
C GLN A 38 -11.37 5.61 6.96
N THR A 39 -10.72 5.40 8.10
CA THR A 39 -9.52 6.17 8.49
C THR A 39 -8.37 5.96 7.51
N PHE A 40 -8.20 4.76 6.96
CA PHE A 40 -7.24 4.51 5.88
C PHE A 40 -7.50 5.43 4.67
N PHE A 41 -8.74 5.46 4.17
CA PHE A 41 -9.08 6.25 2.99
C PHE A 41 -9.13 7.76 3.24
N ASP A 42 -9.33 8.18 4.49
CA ASP A 42 -9.37 9.60 4.85
C ASP A 42 -7.98 10.19 5.09
N TYR A 43 -7.06 9.41 5.66
CA TYR A 43 -5.77 9.93 6.12
C TYR A 43 -4.54 9.35 5.41
N ALA A 44 -4.52 8.04 5.16
CA ALA A 44 -3.33 7.39 4.62
C ALA A 44 -3.28 7.45 3.10
N ASP A 45 -4.39 7.11 2.46
CA ASP A 45 -4.39 6.91 1.03
C ASP A 45 -4.36 8.20 0.17
N PRO A 46 -4.65 9.43 0.68
CA PRO A 46 -4.22 10.65 0.00
C PRO A 46 -2.69 10.75 -0.16
N GLN A 47 -1.92 10.16 0.75
CA GLN A 47 -0.45 10.11 0.69
C GLN A 47 0.07 8.93 -0.12
N VAL A 48 -0.64 7.80 -0.09
CA VAL A 48 -0.26 6.54 -0.75
C VAL A 48 -1.46 5.96 -1.53
N PRO A 49 -1.87 6.61 -2.64
CA PRO A 49 -3.11 6.32 -3.39
C PRO A 49 -2.97 5.08 -4.27
N LEU A 50 -2.75 3.91 -3.66
CA LEU A 50 -2.53 2.64 -4.36
C LEU A 50 -3.81 1.92 -4.75
N ILE A 51 -4.89 2.16 -4.00
CA ILE A 51 -6.11 1.35 -4.05
C ILE A 51 -7.17 2.11 -4.82
N ASP A 52 -7.90 1.41 -5.69
CA ASP A 52 -9.18 1.89 -6.22
C ASP A 52 -10.23 1.80 -5.10
N LYS A 53 -10.60 2.94 -4.52
CA LYS A 53 -11.49 2.98 -3.35
C LYS A 53 -12.86 2.42 -3.69
N THR A 54 -13.38 2.71 -4.88
CA THR A 54 -14.71 2.26 -5.31
C THR A 54 -14.75 0.74 -5.45
N ASP A 55 -13.80 0.15 -6.18
CA ASP A 55 -13.67 -1.31 -6.30
C ASP A 55 -13.41 -1.99 -4.94
N PHE A 56 -12.54 -1.41 -4.10
CA PHE A 56 -12.26 -1.95 -2.78
C PHE A 56 -13.51 -2.01 -1.89
N LEU A 57 -14.25 -0.91 -1.79
CA LEU A 57 -15.45 -0.83 -0.92
C LEU A 57 -16.56 -1.77 -1.41
N GLU A 58 -16.72 -1.96 -2.72
CA GLU A 58 -17.66 -2.95 -3.26
C GLU A 58 -17.23 -4.38 -2.95
N ARG A 59 -15.94 -4.69 -3.13
CA ARG A 59 -15.39 -5.99 -2.74
C ARG A 59 -15.50 -6.23 -1.24
N TYR A 60 -15.39 -5.19 -0.43
CA TYR A 60 -15.52 -5.27 1.02
C TYR A 60 -16.97 -5.63 1.41
N LYS A 61 -17.96 -4.94 0.84
CA LYS A 61 -19.39 -5.26 1.01
C LYS A 61 -19.72 -6.70 0.61
N THR A 62 -19.09 -7.19 -0.46
CA THR A 62 -19.29 -8.56 -0.97
C THR A 62 -18.34 -9.60 -0.35
N ARG A 63 -17.53 -9.22 0.66
CA ARG A 63 -16.55 -10.07 1.36
C ARG A 63 -15.56 -10.77 0.42
N ASN A 64 -15.12 -10.06 -0.61
CA ASN A 64 -14.22 -10.55 -1.65
C ASN A 64 -12.95 -9.70 -1.80
N VAL A 65 -12.60 -8.88 -0.80
CA VAL A 65 -11.26 -8.26 -0.74
C VAL A 65 -10.22 -9.34 -0.47
N PRO A 66 -9.07 -9.34 -1.18
CA PRO A 66 -7.97 -10.23 -0.84
C PRO A 66 -7.55 -10.06 0.64
N PRO A 67 -7.49 -11.13 1.44
CA PRO A 67 -7.13 -11.03 2.85
C PRO A 67 -5.83 -10.30 3.15
N LEU A 68 -4.79 -10.44 2.30
CA LEU A 68 -3.55 -9.69 2.48
C LEU A 68 -3.82 -8.18 2.41
N LEU A 69 -4.53 -7.74 1.36
CA LEU A 69 -4.88 -6.34 1.15
C LEU A 69 -5.77 -5.80 2.28
N LEU A 70 -6.74 -6.59 2.73
CA LEU A 70 -7.63 -6.18 3.81
C LEU A 70 -6.87 -6.00 5.13
N GLN A 71 -5.98 -6.94 5.49
CA GLN A 71 -5.14 -6.81 6.68
C GLN A 71 -4.15 -5.63 6.55
N SER A 72 -3.56 -5.41 5.37
CA SER A 72 -2.68 -4.26 5.10
C SER A 72 -3.41 -2.92 5.22
N VAL A 73 -4.65 -2.81 4.72
CA VAL A 73 -5.48 -1.61 4.84
C VAL A 73 -5.84 -1.35 6.30
N MET A 74 -6.29 -2.37 7.04
CA MET A 74 -6.58 -2.20 8.48
C MET A 74 -5.33 -1.86 9.29
N PHE A 75 -4.17 -2.44 8.94
CA PHE A 75 -2.88 -2.07 9.51
C PHE A 75 -2.60 -0.58 9.34
N VAL A 76 -2.62 -0.08 8.10
CA VAL A 76 -2.31 1.34 7.86
C VAL A 76 -3.39 2.24 8.49
N GLY A 77 -4.67 1.91 8.36
CA GLY A 77 -5.78 2.64 8.97
C GLY A 77 -5.72 2.71 10.51
N SER A 78 -5.15 1.68 11.16
CA SER A 78 -5.03 1.62 12.62
C SER A 78 -4.09 2.67 13.23
N HIS A 79 -3.15 3.24 12.46
CA HIS A 79 -2.35 4.38 12.92
C HIS A 79 -3.21 5.61 13.25
N PHE A 80 -4.38 5.70 12.62
CA PHE A 80 -5.34 6.80 12.72
C PHE A 80 -6.62 6.39 13.48
N ALA A 81 -6.61 5.21 14.14
CA ALA A 81 -7.77 4.73 14.89
C ALA A 81 -8.15 5.71 16.01
N LEU A 82 -9.45 5.95 16.15
CA LEU A 82 -10.00 6.78 17.23
C LEU A 82 -9.81 6.09 18.58
N ASP A 83 -9.52 6.87 19.63
CA ASP A 83 -9.22 6.33 20.96
C ASP A 83 -10.39 5.53 21.55
N GLU A 84 -11.63 5.91 21.22
CA GLU A 84 -12.83 5.15 21.58
C GLU A 84 -12.85 3.73 21.01
N HIS A 85 -12.36 3.55 19.78
CA HIS A 85 -12.31 2.25 19.11
C HIS A 85 -11.19 1.39 19.66
N VAL A 86 -10.06 2.01 20.01
CA VAL A 86 -8.97 1.32 20.71
C VAL A 86 -9.45 0.82 22.07
N ALA A 87 -10.12 1.67 22.86
CA ALA A 87 -10.63 1.32 24.18
C ALA A 87 -11.71 0.22 24.16
N ALA A 88 -12.49 0.12 23.09
CA ALA A 88 -13.49 -0.92 22.89
C ALA A 88 -12.94 -2.21 22.25
N SER A 89 -11.67 -2.23 21.85
CA SER A 89 -11.05 -3.36 21.16
C SER A 89 -10.34 -4.33 22.11
N PRO A 90 -9.96 -5.53 21.65
CA PRO A 90 -9.13 -6.46 22.43
C PRO A 90 -7.70 -6.00 22.70
N TRP A 91 -7.26 -4.87 22.13
CA TRP A 91 -5.90 -4.35 22.25
C TRP A 91 -5.84 -3.18 23.22
N SER A 92 -4.81 -3.14 24.07
CA SER A 92 -4.69 -2.14 25.13
C SER A 92 -4.28 -0.77 24.59
N THR A 93 -3.59 -0.76 23.45
CA THR A 93 -3.06 0.45 22.82
C THR A 93 -3.22 0.41 21.31
N ARG A 94 -3.19 1.60 20.69
CA ARG A 94 -3.16 1.73 19.22
C ARG A 94 -1.95 1.02 18.62
N THR A 95 -0.80 1.08 19.29
CA THR A 95 0.43 0.40 18.87
C THR A 95 0.26 -1.13 18.87
N GLU A 96 -0.37 -1.71 19.90
CA GLU A 96 -0.66 -3.15 19.95
C GLU A 96 -1.62 -3.57 18.83
N MET A 97 -2.68 -2.80 18.60
CA MET A 97 -3.61 -3.03 17.49
C MET A 97 -2.91 -2.99 16.14
N THR A 98 -2.11 -1.94 15.91
CA THR A 98 -1.32 -1.75 14.69
C THR A 98 -0.36 -2.91 14.46
N ALA A 99 0.36 -3.33 15.50
CA ALA A 99 1.25 -4.47 15.44
C ALA A 99 0.50 -5.77 15.12
N ALA A 100 -0.70 -5.97 15.65
CA ALA A 100 -1.49 -7.16 15.38
C ALA A 100 -1.93 -7.26 13.91
N PHE A 101 -2.45 -6.18 13.33
CA PHE A 101 -2.83 -6.16 11.91
C PHE A 101 -1.61 -6.32 11.00
N PHE A 102 -0.49 -5.67 11.33
CA PHE A 102 0.76 -5.84 10.61
C PHE A 102 1.21 -7.32 10.63
N GLU A 103 1.25 -7.96 11.80
CA GLU A 103 1.72 -9.35 11.90
C GLU A 103 0.81 -10.31 11.13
N LYS A 104 -0.50 -10.09 11.10
CA LYS A 104 -1.42 -10.86 10.26
C LYS A 104 -1.08 -10.72 8.78
N ALA A 105 -0.94 -9.49 8.28
CA ALA A 105 -0.58 -9.23 6.89
C ALA A 105 0.80 -9.80 6.54
N LYS A 106 1.80 -9.61 7.41
CA LYS A 106 3.15 -10.16 7.26
C LYS A 106 3.13 -11.68 7.18
N LEU A 107 2.36 -12.38 8.03
CA LEU A 107 2.26 -13.84 7.97
C LEU A 107 1.64 -14.30 6.65
N ILE A 108 0.59 -13.64 6.17
CA ILE A 108 -0.01 -13.97 4.86
C ILE A 108 1.02 -13.81 3.73
N ALA A 109 1.86 -12.77 3.81
CA ALA A 109 2.93 -12.51 2.84
C ALA A 109 4.13 -13.47 2.95
N ASP A 110 4.58 -13.80 4.17
CA ASP A 110 5.74 -14.65 4.42
C ASP A 110 5.44 -16.13 4.09
N PHE A 111 4.17 -16.55 4.20
CA PHE A 111 3.70 -17.87 3.77
C PHE A 111 3.21 -17.90 2.31
N GLU A 112 3.40 -16.81 1.54
CA GLU A 112 3.10 -16.73 0.11
C GLU A 112 1.65 -17.11 -0.25
N LEU A 113 0.69 -16.72 0.59
CA LEU A 113 -0.72 -17.08 0.40
C LEU A 113 -1.41 -16.21 -0.66
N GLU A 114 -0.89 -15.02 -0.91
CA GLU A 114 -1.29 -14.17 -2.04
C GLU A 114 -0.34 -14.37 -3.22
N ARG A 115 -0.90 -14.47 -4.42
CA ARG A 115 -0.20 -14.70 -5.69
C ARG A 115 -0.46 -13.62 -6.73
N ASP A 116 -1.50 -12.82 -6.56
CA ASP A 116 -1.81 -11.71 -7.44
C ASP A 116 -0.76 -10.61 -7.28
N GLN A 117 0.03 -10.41 -8.33
CA GLN A 117 1.22 -9.58 -8.25
C GLN A 117 0.89 -8.10 -7.99
N ILE A 118 -0.18 -7.57 -8.60
CA ILE A 118 -0.58 -6.18 -8.34
C ILE A 118 -1.01 -6.00 -6.87
N THR A 119 -1.75 -6.96 -6.32
CA THR A 119 -2.11 -6.99 -4.89
C THR A 119 -0.84 -7.05 -4.02
N LEU A 120 0.15 -7.88 -4.37
CA LEU A 120 1.42 -7.96 -3.65
C LEU A 120 2.16 -6.62 -3.64
N VAL A 121 2.26 -5.93 -4.78
CA VAL A 121 2.90 -4.59 -4.85
C VAL A 121 2.17 -3.62 -3.91
N GLN A 122 0.84 -3.51 -4.02
CA GLN A 122 0.05 -2.65 -3.15
C GLN A 122 0.29 -2.95 -1.67
N CYS A 123 0.22 -4.23 -1.29
CA CYS A 123 0.38 -4.64 0.11
C CYS A 123 1.78 -4.40 0.64
N PHE A 124 2.83 -4.63 -0.16
CA PHE A 124 4.21 -4.39 0.26
C PHE A 124 4.52 -2.92 0.43
N VAL A 125 3.99 -2.04 -0.43
CA VAL A 125 4.10 -0.59 -0.21
C VAL A 125 3.37 -0.19 1.08
N LEU A 126 2.16 -0.72 1.33
CA LEU A 126 1.44 -0.45 2.58
C LEU A 126 2.19 -0.97 3.81
N LEU A 127 2.79 -2.16 3.76
CA LEU A 127 3.61 -2.71 4.86
C LEU A 127 4.88 -1.89 5.12
N ALA A 128 5.36 -1.13 4.13
CA ALA A 128 6.48 -0.21 4.29
C ALA A 128 6.15 0.97 5.22
N GLU A 129 4.87 1.27 5.46
CA GLU A 129 4.46 2.28 6.46
C GLU A 129 4.78 1.85 7.90
N ARG A 130 5.22 0.60 8.13
CA ARG A 130 5.69 0.19 9.47
C ARG A 130 7.03 0.85 9.79
N TRP A 131 6.99 1.84 10.68
CA TRP A 131 8.19 2.49 11.19
C TRP A 131 8.59 1.96 12.58
N PHE A 132 9.73 1.31 12.68
CA PHE A 132 10.33 0.91 13.96
C PHE A 132 11.75 1.42 14.19
N GLY A 133 12.38 1.95 13.16
CA GLY A 133 13.71 2.56 13.27
C GLY A 133 14.57 2.29 12.04
N TRP A 134 15.69 3.00 12.00
CA TRP A 134 16.61 3.01 10.87
C TRP A 134 17.35 1.67 10.67
N THR A 135 17.66 0.97 11.77
CA THR A 135 18.62 -0.15 11.78
C THR A 135 17.99 -1.53 11.76
N GLU A 136 16.66 -1.65 11.72
CA GLU A 136 16.01 -2.96 11.64
C GLU A 136 16.21 -3.61 10.27
N GLU A 137 16.49 -4.92 10.25
CA GLU A 137 16.67 -5.67 8.99
C GLU A 137 15.43 -5.62 8.09
N ARG A 138 14.22 -5.69 8.68
CA ARG A 138 12.94 -5.62 7.96
C ARG A 138 12.24 -4.27 8.15
N ASN A 139 12.99 -3.19 8.01
CA ASN A 139 12.49 -1.82 8.06
C ASN A 139 11.64 -1.45 6.81
N THR A 140 11.19 -0.19 6.72
CA THR A 140 10.47 0.37 5.55
C THR A 140 11.13 0.03 4.21
N ARG A 141 12.46 0.14 4.11
CA ARG A 141 13.21 -0.13 2.87
C ARG A 141 13.14 -1.60 2.45
N TYR A 142 13.09 -2.54 3.40
CA TYR A 142 12.90 -3.97 3.10
C TYR A 142 11.57 -4.22 2.39
N TRP A 143 10.47 -3.67 2.91
CA TRP A 143 9.15 -3.83 2.31
C TRP A 143 9.05 -3.14 0.95
N MET A 144 9.62 -1.95 0.81
CA MET A 144 9.76 -1.29 -0.50
C MET A 144 10.56 -2.13 -1.49
N SER A 145 11.66 -2.75 -1.06
CA SER A 145 12.44 -3.64 -1.92
C SER A 145 11.63 -4.84 -2.41
N ARG A 146 10.76 -5.40 -1.58
CA ARG A 146 9.83 -6.46 -2.00
C ARG A 146 8.81 -5.94 -3.01
N ALA A 147 8.23 -4.76 -2.78
CA ALA A 147 7.28 -4.14 -3.70
C ALA A 147 7.90 -3.91 -5.09
N ILE A 148 9.09 -3.31 -5.13
CA ILE A 148 9.80 -2.97 -6.37
C ILE A 148 10.25 -4.23 -7.10
N ASN A 149 10.69 -5.27 -6.39
CA ASN A 149 11.01 -6.55 -7.02
C ASN A 149 9.81 -7.12 -7.78
N VAL A 150 8.62 -7.16 -7.16
CA VAL A 150 7.41 -7.64 -7.82
C VAL A 150 7.00 -6.71 -8.97
N ALA A 151 7.08 -5.39 -8.78
CA ALA A 151 6.78 -4.40 -9.81
C ALA A 151 7.68 -4.55 -11.05
N TYR A 152 8.97 -4.82 -10.85
CA TYR A 152 9.90 -5.12 -11.94
C TYR A 152 9.57 -6.41 -12.67
N MET A 153 9.22 -7.49 -11.95
CA MET A 153 8.82 -8.75 -12.56
C MET A 153 7.52 -8.63 -13.37
N MET A 154 6.63 -7.73 -12.96
CA MET A 154 5.42 -7.37 -13.71
C MET A 154 5.69 -6.47 -14.93
N GLY A 155 6.87 -5.83 -14.99
CA GLY A 155 7.17 -4.85 -16.02
C GLY A 155 6.57 -3.46 -15.79
N LEU A 156 6.19 -3.10 -14.55
CA LEU A 156 5.57 -1.80 -14.23
C LEU A 156 6.48 -0.59 -14.45
N HIS A 157 7.76 -0.82 -14.71
CA HIS A 157 8.77 0.19 -15.07
C HIS A 157 8.81 0.48 -16.58
N ARG A 158 7.96 -0.18 -17.36
CA ARG A 158 7.89 -0.07 -18.82
C ARG A 158 6.48 0.28 -19.26
N LYS A 159 6.31 0.44 -20.57
CA LYS A 159 5.03 0.76 -21.21
C LYS A 159 3.87 -0.21 -20.95
N ILE A 160 3.05 0.10 -19.95
CA ILE A 160 1.82 -0.61 -19.59
C ILE A 160 0.76 -0.50 -20.69
N GLU A 161 0.77 0.58 -21.47
CA GLU A 161 -0.16 0.85 -22.58
C GLU A 161 -0.09 -0.25 -23.64
N THR A 162 1.07 -0.89 -23.79
CA THR A 162 1.30 -1.98 -24.75
C THR A 162 0.70 -3.32 -24.30
N LEU A 163 0.31 -3.44 -23.03
CA LEU A 163 -0.26 -4.66 -22.48
C LEU A 163 -1.74 -4.81 -22.87
N ASN A 164 -2.17 -6.07 -23.03
CA ASN A 164 -3.56 -6.44 -23.29
C ASN A 164 -4.39 -6.43 -22.00
N LEU A 165 -4.61 -5.24 -21.45
CA LEU A 165 -5.35 -4.97 -20.22
C LEU A 165 -6.60 -4.14 -20.53
N THR A 166 -7.64 -4.28 -19.71
CA THR A 166 -8.80 -3.38 -19.80
C THR A 166 -8.40 -1.94 -19.45
N PRO A 167 -9.14 -0.91 -19.90
CA PRO A 167 -8.84 0.48 -19.54
C PRO A 167 -8.72 0.71 -18.03
N ALA A 168 -9.63 0.13 -17.23
CA ALA A 168 -9.59 0.21 -15.77
C ALA A 168 -8.32 -0.46 -15.18
N GLN A 169 -7.91 -1.61 -15.72
CA GLN A 169 -6.67 -2.27 -15.29
C GLN A 169 -5.44 -1.43 -15.63
N LYS A 170 -5.38 -0.82 -16.83
CA LYS A 170 -4.28 0.09 -17.19
C LYS A 170 -4.20 1.28 -16.25
N ARG A 171 -5.34 1.92 -15.93
CA ARG A 171 -5.40 3.00 -14.94
C ARG A 171 -4.83 2.57 -13.59
N LEU A 172 -5.30 1.44 -13.05
CA LEU A 172 -4.82 0.92 -11.77
C LEU A 172 -3.32 0.57 -11.80
N TRP A 173 -2.84 -0.07 -12.86
CA TRP A 173 -1.44 -0.47 -12.96
C TRP A 173 -0.52 0.73 -13.10
N ASN A 174 -0.88 1.73 -13.91
CA ASN A 174 -0.16 3.00 -14.02
C ASN A 174 -0.16 3.75 -12.67
N ARG A 175 -1.29 3.76 -11.97
CA ARG A 175 -1.41 4.33 -10.61
C ARG A 175 -0.44 3.65 -9.64
N VAL A 176 -0.49 2.32 -9.55
CA VAL A 176 0.37 1.55 -8.64
C VAL A 176 1.84 1.71 -9.02
N ALA A 177 2.17 1.68 -10.31
CA ALA A 177 3.52 1.91 -10.81
C ALA A 177 4.04 3.26 -10.31
N TRP A 178 3.32 4.35 -10.65
CA TRP A 178 3.70 5.71 -10.28
C TRP A 178 3.87 5.88 -8.76
N VAL A 179 2.90 5.43 -7.96
CA VAL A 179 2.94 5.56 -6.50
C VAL A 179 4.09 4.75 -5.89
N THR A 180 4.34 3.54 -6.39
CA THR A 180 5.44 2.70 -5.91
C THR A 180 6.79 3.35 -6.18
N MET A 181 6.96 3.94 -7.37
CA MET A 181 8.21 4.62 -7.75
C MET A 181 8.40 5.90 -6.95
N ALA A 182 7.32 6.66 -6.78
CA ALA A 182 7.32 7.85 -5.96
C ALA A 182 7.73 7.56 -4.51
N LYS A 183 7.16 6.51 -3.94
CA LYS A 183 7.46 6.09 -2.57
C LYS A 183 8.90 5.61 -2.42
N ASP A 184 9.48 4.95 -3.42
CA ASP A 184 10.91 4.56 -3.38
C ASP A 184 11.83 5.77 -3.24
N CYS A 185 11.61 6.82 -4.04
CA CYS A 185 12.37 8.07 -3.93
C CYS A 185 12.19 8.75 -2.57
N PHE A 186 10.98 8.75 -2.03
CA PHE A 186 10.71 9.27 -0.68
C PHE A 186 11.48 8.48 0.39
N VAL A 187 11.42 7.15 0.34
CA VAL A 187 12.13 6.28 1.30
C VAL A 187 13.65 6.41 1.13
N ALA A 188 14.15 6.51 -0.09
CA ALA A 188 15.56 6.74 -0.37
C ALA A 188 16.05 8.05 0.27
N ALA A 189 15.31 9.14 0.08
CA ALA A 189 15.61 10.45 0.67
C ALA A 189 15.56 10.39 2.21
N MET A 190 14.49 9.84 2.78
CA MET A 190 14.31 9.69 4.23
C MET A 190 15.48 8.94 4.88
N PHE A 191 15.94 7.84 4.27
CA PHE A 191 17.04 7.00 4.82
C PHE A 191 18.44 7.46 4.39
N GLY A 192 18.57 8.48 3.55
CA GLY A 192 19.87 8.87 2.96
C GLY A 192 20.50 7.73 2.16
N THR A 193 19.68 6.91 1.50
CA THR A 193 20.14 5.77 0.68
C THR A 193 19.82 5.99 -0.80
N PRO A 194 20.48 5.28 -1.73
CA PRO A 194 20.06 5.29 -3.13
C PRO A 194 18.67 4.67 -3.31
N THR A 195 17.94 5.17 -4.31
CA THR A 195 16.72 4.53 -4.82
C THR A 195 17.01 3.09 -5.24
N ILE A 196 16.01 2.23 -5.10
CA ILE A 196 16.05 0.86 -5.61
C ILE A 196 15.68 0.87 -7.09
N ILE A 197 14.79 1.78 -7.49
CA ILE A 197 14.46 2.01 -8.89
C ILE A 197 15.63 2.70 -9.58
N ASP A 198 15.91 2.22 -10.79
CA ASP A 198 16.98 2.70 -11.65
C ASP A 198 16.37 3.28 -12.91
N ASP A 199 16.43 4.60 -13.01
CA ASP A 199 15.85 5.39 -14.10
C ASP A 199 16.33 4.95 -15.49
N ARG A 200 17.53 4.36 -15.59
CA ARG A 200 18.09 3.88 -16.86
C ARG A 200 17.30 2.74 -17.49
N TRP A 201 16.55 2.00 -16.67
CA TRP A 201 15.72 0.89 -17.13
C TRP A 201 14.26 1.27 -17.27
N THR A 202 13.90 2.51 -16.94
CA THR A 202 12.52 2.95 -16.95
C THR A 202 12.21 3.74 -18.22
N ASP A 203 11.07 3.47 -18.83
CA ASP A 203 10.57 4.22 -19.98
C ASP A 203 10.13 5.63 -19.53
N GLY A 204 11.08 6.56 -19.43
CA GLY A 204 11.01 7.82 -18.66
C GLY A 204 9.90 8.82 -19.01
N GLU A 205 9.14 8.62 -20.08
CA GLU A 205 7.98 9.47 -20.42
C GLU A 205 6.71 9.06 -19.66
N GLU A 206 6.65 7.87 -19.06
CA GLU A 206 5.42 7.28 -18.51
C GLU A 206 5.34 7.30 -16.98
N LEU A 207 6.44 7.69 -16.30
CA LEU A 207 6.44 8.00 -14.86
C LEU A 207 6.01 9.44 -14.55
N ILE A 208 5.55 10.18 -15.56
CA ILE A 208 5.01 11.52 -15.36
C ILE A 208 3.64 11.37 -14.70
N TRP A 209 3.41 12.16 -13.64
CA TRP A 209 2.11 12.26 -13.00
C TRP A 209 1.01 12.49 -14.05
N ASN A 210 -0.01 11.64 -14.05
CA ASN A 210 -1.17 11.79 -14.90
C ASN A 210 -2.45 11.60 -14.08
N SER A 211 -3.29 12.64 -14.06
CA SER A 211 -4.54 12.65 -13.30
C SER A 211 -5.48 11.50 -13.69
N SER A 212 -5.45 11.04 -14.95
CA SER A 212 -6.31 9.95 -15.44
C SER A 212 -6.01 8.60 -14.77
N TYR A 213 -4.82 8.39 -14.20
CA TYR A 213 -4.50 7.16 -13.46
C TYR A 213 -5.31 7.06 -12.16
N PHE A 214 -5.71 8.21 -11.61
CA PHE A 214 -6.45 8.36 -10.37
C PHE A 214 -7.96 8.49 -10.58
N ASP A 215 -8.42 8.40 -11.84
CA ASP A 215 -9.83 8.38 -12.15
C ASP A 215 -10.45 7.02 -11.78
N GLU A 216 -11.37 7.06 -10.82
CA GLU A 216 -12.14 5.92 -10.33
C GLU A 216 -13.58 5.88 -10.87
N SER A 217 -13.92 6.80 -11.80
CA SER A 217 -15.22 6.76 -12.45
C SER A 217 -15.39 5.45 -13.21
N ARG A 218 -16.61 4.91 -13.13
CA ARG A 218 -16.99 3.71 -13.89
C ARG A 218 -17.66 4.13 -15.18
N ASP A 219 -17.28 3.48 -16.27
CA ASP A 219 -17.82 3.75 -17.62
C ASP A 219 -19.37 3.60 -17.66
N ASP A 220 -19.96 2.82 -16.73
CA ASP A 220 -21.40 2.57 -16.60
C ASP A 220 -22.13 3.47 -15.57
N GLN A 221 -21.42 4.27 -14.77
CA GLN A 221 -22.05 5.17 -13.81
C GLN A 221 -22.24 6.55 -14.46
N GLY A 222 -23.49 7.00 -14.55
CA GLY A 222 -23.83 8.33 -15.06
C GLY A 222 -23.09 9.43 -14.29
N VAL A 223 -23.02 10.61 -14.91
CA VAL A 223 -22.22 11.82 -14.54
C VAL A 223 -22.32 12.27 -13.06
N ASP A 224 -23.24 11.72 -12.26
CA ASP A 224 -23.51 12.10 -10.86
C ASP A 224 -22.72 11.33 -9.79
N SER A 225 -21.95 10.28 -10.12
CA SER A 225 -21.04 9.65 -9.15
C SER A 225 -19.71 10.42 -9.12
N ALA A 226 -19.67 11.54 -8.41
CA ALA A 226 -18.42 12.28 -8.21
C ALA A 226 -17.33 11.33 -7.65
N PRO A 227 -16.12 11.32 -8.24
CA PRO A 227 -15.06 10.43 -7.80
C PRO A 227 -14.71 10.71 -6.34
N SER A 228 -14.36 9.64 -5.60
CA SER A 228 -14.10 9.70 -4.16
C SER A 228 -12.96 10.65 -3.77
N ARG A 229 -12.07 10.95 -4.72
CA ARG A 229 -11.01 11.96 -4.67
C ARG A 229 -10.90 12.62 -6.03
N THR A 230 -10.63 13.92 -6.05
CA THR A 230 -10.25 14.57 -7.29
C THR A 230 -8.74 14.33 -7.52
N PRO A 231 -8.28 14.15 -8.77
CA PRO A 231 -6.86 14.01 -9.06
C PRO A 231 -6.00 15.15 -8.51
N GLU A 232 -6.56 16.35 -8.36
CA GLU A 232 -5.88 17.52 -7.79
C GLU A 232 -5.58 17.35 -6.30
N THR A 233 -6.47 16.71 -5.54
CA THR A 233 -6.27 16.44 -4.11
C THR A 233 -5.12 15.45 -3.90
N VAL A 234 -5.03 14.46 -4.79
CA VAL A 234 -3.94 13.48 -4.78
C VAL A 234 -2.63 14.13 -5.23
N ASN A 235 -2.65 14.96 -6.29
CA ASN A 235 -1.46 15.70 -6.74
C ASN A 235 -0.92 16.62 -5.65
N TYR A 236 -1.79 17.36 -4.95
CA TYR A 236 -1.38 18.23 -3.85
C TYR A 236 -0.75 17.45 -2.69
N SER A 237 -1.40 16.36 -2.27
CA SER A 237 -0.93 15.53 -1.15
C SER A 237 0.40 14.86 -1.46
N THR A 238 0.56 14.33 -2.68
CA THR A 238 1.81 13.75 -3.13
C THR A 238 2.90 14.82 -3.29
N ALA A 239 2.59 15.97 -3.91
CA ALA A 239 3.53 17.09 -4.03
C ALA A 239 4.05 17.59 -2.68
N LEU A 240 3.22 17.61 -1.63
CA LEU A 240 3.67 17.94 -0.27
C LEU A 240 4.65 16.93 0.30
N VAL A 241 4.42 15.63 0.08
CA VAL A 241 5.35 14.56 0.48
C VAL A 241 6.70 14.74 -0.24
N TRP A 242 6.67 15.07 -1.53
CA TRP A 242 7.85 15.34 -2.34
C TRP A 242 8.60 16.63 -1.94
N LEU A 243 7.88 17.71 -1.63
CA LEU A 243 8.46 18.95 -1.12
C LEU A 243 9.09 18.77 0.27
N GLY A 244 8.48 17.93 1.12
CA GLY A 244 9.05 17.54 2.41
C GLY A 244 10.38 16.78 2.25
N ALA A 245 10.44 15.82 1.32
CA ALA A 245 11.67 15.10 0.98
C ALA A 245 12.76 16.04 0.41
N LEU A 246 12.38 17.02 -0.41
CA LEU A 246 13.30 18.06 -0.89
C LEU A 246 13.77 19.00 0.22
N GLY A 247 12.94 19.31 1.21
CA GLY A 247 13.30 20.09 2.38
C GLY A 247 14.34 19.39 3.26
N GLU A 248 14.20 18.08 3.47
CA GLU A 248 15.21 17.27 4.16
C GLU A 248 16.51 17.18 3.35
N LEU A 249 16.43 16.98 2.03
CA LEU A 249 17.58 17.05 1.14
C LEU A 249 18.28 18.42 1.18
N SER A 250 17.53 19.52 1.30
CA SER A 250 18.10 20.86 1.50
C SER A 250 18.82 21.00 2.84
N SER A 251 18.33 20.37 3.91
CA SER A 251 18.99 20.38 5.23
C SER A 251 20.28 19.55 5.25
N VAL A 252 20.28 18.42 4.54
CA VAL A 252 21.45 17.55 4.36
C VAL A 252 22.47 18.20 3.43
N MET A 253 22.05 18.80 2.31
CA MET A 253 22.94 19.57 1.45
C MET A 253 23.47 20.83 2.15
N GLY A 254 22.66 21.49 2.98
CA GLY A 254 23.09 22.63 3.80
C GLY A 254 24.17 22.27 4.81
N SER A 255 24.14 21.07 5.39
CA SER A 255 25.20 20.59 6.30
C SER A 255 26.46 20.13 5.57
N ILE A 256 26.36 19.69 4.31
CA ILE A 256 27.51 19.35 3.45
C ILE A 256 28.21 20.61 2.93
N ILE A 257 27.48 21.69 2.64
CA ILE A 257 28.05 22.98 2.18
C ILE A 257 28.61 23.81 3.34
N ALA A 258 28.21 23.52 4.59
CA ALA A 258 28.63 24.26 5.79
C ALA A 258 29.97 23.80 6.41
N TYR A 259 30.68 22.82 5.82
CA TYR A 259 32.06 22.52 6.20
C TYR A 259 33.03 23.10 5.17
N PRO A 260 33.94 24.02 5.57
CA PRO A 260 34.93 24.62 4.69
C PRO A 260 36.06 23.66 4.28
#